data_AF-A0A4Q3W7C0-F1
#
_entry.id   AF-A0A4Q3W7C0-F1
#
_cell.length_a   1.000
_cell.length_b   1.000
_cell.length_c   1.000
_cell.angle_alpha   90.00
_cell.angle_beta   90.00
_cell.angle_gamma   90.00
#
_symmetry.space_group_name_H-M   'P 1'
#
loop_
_entity.id
_entity.type
_entity.pdbx_description
1 polymer ?
#
loop_
_entity_poly.entity_id
_entity_poly.type
_entity_poly.pdbx_seq_one_letter_code
_entity_poly.pdbx_strand_id
1 'polypeptide(L)'
;MGNFMRVFVTGATGFIWLIFWWAFYETPSKHKKVSKAELDYINSDPENAVEIPLVDQKKVSWAKLLTYKQTWAFVVGKFLTDPIWWFYLFWLPDFLQSQYNVKGTAMALPVALVYTMSTIGSVWGGYLPMTFIKKNWPVFRARKTSMFIYALFVVPIIFAQFLGRIDMWLAVIVIGIAAS
;
A
#
# COMPACT_ATOMS: atom_id res chain seq x y z
N MET A 1 -4.97 -15.21 32.97
CA MET A 1 -3.99 -14.10 33.10
C MET A 1 -3.23 -13.76 31.80
N GLY A 2 -2.86 -14.71 30.95
CA GLY A 2 -1.97 -14.46 29.79
C GLY A 2 -2.53 -13.65 28.61
N ASN A 3 -3.85 -13.62 28.40
CA ASN A 3 -4.45 -12.90 27.25
C ASN A 3 -4.53 -11.38 27.48
N PHE A 4 -4.79 -10.94 28.71
CA PHE A 4 -4.84 -9.51 29.05
C PHE A 4 -3.46 -8.84 28.91
N MET A 5 -2.40 -9.52 29.33
CA MET A 5 -1.02 -8.98 29.25
C MET A 5 -0.59 -8.67 27.81
N ARG A 6 -1.04 -9.45 26.81
CA ARG A 6 -0.74 -9.22 25.39
C ARG A 6 -1.38 -7.94 24.85
N VAL A 7 -2.59 -7.61 25.31
CA VAL A 7 -3.30 -6.38 24.93
C VAL A 7 -2.59 -5.16 25.49
N PHE A 8 -2.12 -5.22 26.74
CA PHE A 8 -1.36 -4.12 27.34
C PHE A 8 0.02 -3.93 26.69
N VAL A 9 0.72 -5.02 26.35
CA VAL A 9 2.03 -4.93 25.67
C VAL A 9 1.88 -4.29 24.29
N THR A 10 0.90 -4.72 23.49
CA THR A 10 0.64 -4.14 22.16
C THR A 10 0.18 -2.68 22.24
N GLY A 11 -0.66 -2.33 23.22
CA GLY A 11 -1.06 -0.94 23.47
C GLY A 11 0.12 -0.06 23.91
N ALA A 12 0.99 -0.56 24.80
CA ALA A 12 2.17 0.17 25.26
C ALA A 12 3.16 0.47 24.12
N THR A 13 3.34 -0.46 23.17
CA THR A 13 4.16 -0.21 21.97
C THR A 13 3.64 0.98 21.16
N GLY A 14 2.31 1.15 21.06
CA GLY A 14 1.70 2.31 20.39
C GLY A 14 2.03 3.63 21.09
N PHE A 15 1.97 3.67 22.43
CA PHE A 15 2.34 4.87 23.18
C PHE A 15 3.83 5.20 23.08
N ILE A 16 4.70 4.19 23.11
CA ILE A 16 6.13 4.38 22.87
C ILE A 16 6.34 4.99 21.48
N TRP A 17 5.70 4.45 20.45
CA TRP A 17 5.76 5.00 19.10
C TRP A 17 5.24 6.45 19.01
N LEU A 18 4.16 6.79 19.70
CA LEU A 18 3.65 8.16 19.76
C LEU A 18 4.65 9.14 20.39
N ILE A 19 5.37 8.73 21.43
CA ILE A 19 6.43 9.54 22.05
C ILE A 19 7.57 9.78 21.03
N PHE A 20 7.99 8.73 20.32
CA PHE A 20 8.98 8.87 19.25
C PHE A 20 8.49 9.79 18.13
N TRP A 21 7.25 9.61 17.67
CA TRP A 21 6.65 10.47 16.65
C TRP A 21 6.64 11.93 17.10
N TRP A 22 6.19 12.21 18.32
CA TRP A 22 6.11 13.57 18.84
C TRP A 22 7.49 14.23 19.02
N ALA A 23 8.51 13.45 19.40
CA ALA A 23 9.86 13.95 19.61
C ALA A 23 10.65 14.17 18.31
N PHE A 24 10.40 13.38 17.26
CA PHE A 24 11.21 13.38 16.03
C PHE A 24 10.49 13.88 14.78
N TYR A 25 9.15 13.87 14.73
CA TYR A 25 8.40 14.32 13.57
C TYR A 25 8.06 15.80 13.66
N GLU A 26 8.71 16.61 12.82
CA GLU A 26 8.43 18.03 12.71
C GLU A 26 8.42 18.46 11.23
N THR A 27 7.64 19.48 10.90
CA THR A 27 7.64 20.04 9.54
C THR A 27 9.04 20.50 9.13
N PRO A 28 9.48 20.28 7.87
CA PRO A 28 10.81 20.67 7.41
C PRO A 28 11.16 22.14 7.67
N SER A 29 10.16 23.02 7.65
CA SER A 29 10.30 24.45 7.95
C SER A 29 10.62 24.79 9.41
N LYS A 30 10.37 23.87 10.35
CA LYS A 30 10.61 24.04 11.80
C LYS A 30 11.72 23.12 12.33
N HIS A 31 12.13 22.14 11.54
CA HIS A 31 13.05 21.11 11.97
C HIS A 31 14.49 21.64 12.03
N LYS A 32 15.05 21.70 13.25
CA LYS A 32 16.37 22.34 13.55
C LYS A 32 17.56 21.79 12.76
N LYS A 33 17.46 20.57 12.20
CA LYS A 33 18.54 19.91 11.45
C LYS A 33 18.45 20.09 9.93
N VAL A 34 17.40 20.73 9.41
CA VAL A 34 17.27 20.98 7.97
C VAL A 34 18.14 22.17 7.60
N SER A 35 19.04 21.99 6.64
CA SER A 35 19.90 23.08 6.17
C SER A 35 19.11 24.04 5.29
N LYS A 36 19.55 25.30 5.19
CA LYS A 36 18.91 26.29 4.33
C LYS A 36 18.90 25.85 2.85
N ALA A 37 20.00 25.26 2.38
CA ALA A 37 20.12 24.72 1.03
C ALA A 37 19.16 23.53 0.77
N GLU A 38 18.95 22.66 1.76
CA GLU A 38 17.99 21.55 1.66
C GLU A 38 16.54 22.05 1.67
N LEU A 39 16.23 23.06 2.50
CA LEU A 39 14.93 23.72 2.52
C LEU A 39 14.63 24.40 1.19
N ASP A 40 15.61 25.10 0.62
CA ASP A 40 15.50 25.74 -0.69
C ASP A 40 15.31 24.69 -1.79
N TYR A 41 16.01 23.54 -1.72
CA TYR A 41 15.80 22.42 -2.64
C TYR A 41 14.40 21.81 -2.53
N ILE A 42 13.89 21.56 -1.31
CA ILE A 42 12.53 21.05 -1.09
C ILE A 42 11.48 22.01 -1.70
N ASN A 43 11.70 23.31 -1.56
CA ASN A 43 10.81 24.34 -2.11
C ASN A 43 11.02 24.63 -3.60
N SER A 44 12.09 24.09 -4.22
CA SER A 44 12.43 24.35 -5.63
C SER A 44 11.62 23.52 -6.64
N ASP A 45 10.88 22.50 -6.18
CA ASP A 45 10.07 21.66 -7.04
C ASP A 45 8.91 22.48 -7.65
N PRO A 46 8.73 22.55 -8.98
CA PRO A 46 7.66 23.33 -9.60
C PRO A 46 6.23 22.87 -9.20
N GLU A 47 6.06 21.64 -8.69
CA GLU A 47 4.79 21.22 -8.06
C GLU A 47 4.55 21.90 -6.69
N ASN A 48 5.61 22.31 -5.98
CA ASN A 48 5.56 23.16 -4.79
C ASN A 48 5.56 24.67 -5.15
N ALA A 49 6.01 25.03 -6.35
CA ALA A 49 5.90 26.38 -6.92
C ALA A 49 4.48 26.72 -7.41
N VAL A 50 3.56 25.75 -7.38
CA VAL A 50 2.18 26.08 -7.01
C VAL A 50 2.23 26.43 -5.52
N GLU A 51 2.70 27.64 -5.21
CA GLU A 51 1.95 28.42 -4.25
C GLU A 51 0.50 28.26 -4.74
N ILE A 52 -0.29 27.42 -4.06
CA ILE A 52 -1.73 27.63 -4.06
C ILE A 52 -1.77 29.08 -3.62
N PRO A 53 -2.04 30.02 -4.54
CA PRO A 53 -1.91 31.40 -4.15
C PRO A 53 -2.84 31.54 -2.96
N LEU A 54 -2.45 32.31 -1.96
CA LEU A 54 -3.33 32.67 -0.84
C LEU A 54 -4.60 33.43 -1.32
N VAL A 55 -4.99 33.29 -2.59
CA VAL A 55 -6.36 33.38 -3.09
C VAL A 55 -7.16 32.36 -2.31
N ASP A 56 -7.77 32.82 -1.22
CA ASP A 56 -8.82 32.15 -0.45
C ASP A 56 -8.77 30.63 -0.59
N GLN A 57 -8.07 29.95 0.33
CA GLN A 57 -8.37 28.55 0.62
C GLN A 57 -9.80 28.47 1.16
N LYS A 58 -10.80 28.72 0.30
CA LYS A 58 -12.18 28.35 0.52
C LYS A 58 -12.11 26.85 0.74
N LYS A 59 -12.18 26.47 2.01
CA LYS A 59 -12.30 25.08 2.44
C LYS A 59 -13.24 24.41 1.46
N VAL A 60 -12.69 23.52 0.63
CA VAL A 60 -13.50 22.84 -0.38
C VAL A 60 -14.53 22.07 0.42
N SER A 61 -15.81 22.45 0.28
CA SER A 61 -16.88 21.76 0.98
C SER A 61 -16.82 20.28 0.63
N TRP A 62 -16.90 19.39 1.62
CA TRP A 62 -16.89 17.94 1.42
C TRP A 62 -17.93 17.50 0.39
N ALA A 63 -19.09 18.16 0.36
CA ALA A 63 -20.13 17.91 -0.63
C ALA A 63 -19.69 18.27 -2.07
N LYS A 64 -18.83 19.28 -2.24
CA LYS A 64 -18.26 19.64 -3.53
C LYS A 64 -17.32 18.55 -4.06
N LEU A 65 -16.61 17.83 -3.18
CA LEU A 65 -15.75 16.71 -3.59
C LEU A 65 -16.53 15.61 -4.32
N LEU A 66 -17.79 15.38 -3.92
CA LEU A 66 -18.68 14.40 -4.55
C LEU A 66 -19.13 14.79 -5.96
N THR A 67 -18.96 16.05 -6.37
CA THR A 67 -19.29 16.50 -7.73
C THR A 67 -18.19 16.18 -8.76
N TYR A 68 -16.96 15.89 -8.30
CA TYR A 68 -15.86 15.57 -9.19
C TYR A 68 -15.93 14.10 -9.64
N LYS A 69 -15.89 13.88 -10.96
CA LYS A 69 -15.86 12.53 -11.55
C LYS A 69 -14.63 11.72 -11.09
N GLN A 70 -13.54 12.41 -10.80
CA GLN A 70 -12.29 11.84 -10.29
C GLN A 70 -12.48 11.20 -8.91
N THR A 71 -13.28 11.80 -8.03
CA THR A 71 -13.61 11.24 -6.71
C THR A 71 -14.31 9.90 -6.87
N TRP A 72 -15.33 9.83 -7.74
CA TRP A 72 -16.05 8.58 -8.00
C TRP A 72 -15.19 7.52 -8.68
N ALA A 73 -14.31 7.92 -9.61
CA ALA A 73 -13.35 6.99 -10.20
C ALA A 73 -12.42 6.38 -9.15
N PHE A 74 -11.95 7.18 -8.19
CA PHE A 74 -11.15 6.69 -7.07
C PHE A 74 -11.96 5.81 -6.11
N VAL A 75 -13.17 6.23 -5.73
CA VAL A 75 -14.07 5.45 -4.86
C VAL A 75 -14.38 4.09 -5.45
N VAL A 76 -14.76 4.01 -6.73
CA VAL A 76 -15.05 2.74 -7.39
C VAL A 76 -13.80 1.88 -7.49
N GLY A 77 -12.65 2.47 -7.85
CA GLY A 77 -11.38 1.74 -7.90
C GLY A 77 -11.05 1.12 -6.54
N LYS A 78 -11.10 1.93 -5.48
CA LYS A 78 -10.87 1.51 -4.10
C LYS A 78 -11.86 0.45 -3.63
N PHE A 79 -13.14 0.62 -3.94
CA PHE A 79 -14.19 -0.32 -3.58
C PHE A 79 -13.99 -1.70 -4.22
N LEU A 80 -13.45 -1.76 -5.44
CA LEU A 80 -13.15 -3.02 -6.12
C LEU A 80 -11.85 -3.67 -5.62
N THR A 81 -10.85 -2.89 -5.20
CA THR A 81 -9.52 -3.42 -4.85
C THR A 81 -9.35 -3.69 -3.36
N ASP A 82 -9.83 -2.81 -2.48
CA ASP A 82 -9.56 -2.91 -1.03
C ASP A 82 -10.15 -4.19 -0.40
N PRO A 83 -11.37 -4.66 -0.76
CA PRO A 83 -11.88 -5.93 -0.24
C PRO A 83 -11.03 -7.15 -0.62
N ILE A 84 -10.34 -7.12 -1.76
CA ILE A 84 -9.47 -8.22 -2.22
C ILE A 84 -8.25 -8.35 -1.29
N TRP A 85 -7.68 -7.22 -0.88
CA TRP A 85 -6.60 -7.21 0.11
C TRP A 85 -7.04 -7.80 1.45
N TRP A 86 -8.19 -7.36 1.95
CA TRP A 86 -8.77 -7.91 3.18
C TRP A 86 -9.13 -9.38 3.07
N PHE A 87 -9.61 -9.82 1.89
CA PHE A 87 -9.84 -11.21 1.60
C PHE A 87 -8.57 -12.02 1.80
N TYR A 88 -7.44 -11.67 1.15
CA TYR A 88 -6.19 -12.40 1.36
C TYR A 88 -5.73 -12.39 2.82
N LEU A 89 -5.91 -11.28 3.54
CA LEU A 89 -5.47 -11.16 4.92
C LEU A 89 -6.15 -12.17 5.85
N PHE A 90 -7.46 -12.39 5.70
CA PHE A 90 -8.21 -13.32 6.53
C PHE A 90 -8.31 -14.72 5.95
N TRP A 91 -8.40 -14.84 4.62
CA TRP A 91 -8.61 -16.09 3.93
C TRP A 91 -7.33 -16.91 3.77
N LEU A 92 -6.15 -16.29 3.60
CA LEU A 92 -4.91 -17.04 3.37
C LEU A 92 -4.58 -18.04 4.51
N PRO A 93 -4.63 -17.64 5.80
CA PRO A 93 -4.38 -18.59 6.88
C PRO A 93 -5.40 -19.73 6.91
N ASP A 94 -6.67 -19.41 6.70
CA ASP A 94 -7.77 -20.39 6.67
C ASP A 94 -7.64 -21.35 5.48
N PHE A 95 -7.27 -20.86 4.30
CA PHE A 95 -6.99 -21.66 3.12
C PHE A 95 -5.87 -22.66 3.36
N LEU A 96 -4.75 -22.22 3.96
CA LEU A 96 -3.62 -23.08 4.29
C LEU A 96 -3.99 -24.15 5.32
N GLN A 97 -4.80 -23.79 6.31
CA GLN A 97 -5.29 -24.72 7.31
C GLN A 97 -6.28 -25.73 6.70
N SER A 98 -7.27 -25.27 5.93
CA SER A 98 -8.35 -26.11 5.43
C SER A 98 -7.92 -27.03 4.29
N GLN A 99 -7.05 -26.56 3.39
CA GLN A 99 -6.61 -27.35 2.23
C GLN A 99 -5.37 -28.21 2.50
N TYR A 100 -4.44 -27.70 3.31
CA TYR A 100 -3.14 -28.34 3.53
C TYR A 100 -2.91 -28.77 4.98
N ASN A 101 -3.89 -28.56 5.88
CA ASN A 101 -3.82 -28.91 7.30
C ASN A 101 -2.59 -28.30 8.02
N VAL A 102 -2.04 -27.20 7.49
CA VAL A 102 -0.92 -26.46 8.08
C VAL A 102 -1.42 -25.84 9.38
N LYS A 103 -0.69 -26.03 10.48
CA LYS A 103 -1.11 -25.58 11.82
C LYS A 103 0.03 -24.87 12.57
N GLY A 104 -0.38 -23.97 13.46
CA GLY A 104 0.54 -23.28 14.38
C GLY A 104 1.62 -22.49 13.64
N THR A 105 2.87 -22.66 14.07
CA THR A 105 4.03 -21.92 13.54
C THR A 105 4.36 -22.25 12.09
N ALA A 106 3.92 -23.41 11.58
CA ALA A 106 4.13 -23.76 10.18
C ALA A 106 3.38 -22.82 9.21
N MET A 107 2.29 -22.16 9.65
CA MET A 107 1.60 -21.15 8.83
C MET A 107 2.41 -19.85 8.70
N ALA A 108 3.31 -19.56 9.64
CA ALA A 108 4.00 -18.28 9.68
C ALA A 108 4.87 -18.08 8.43
N LEU A 109 5.52 -19.13 7.94
CA LEU A 109 6.42 -19.03 6.79
C LEU A 109 5.68 -18.75 5.46
N PRO A 110 4.65 -19.52 5.05
CA PRO A 110 3.88 -19.19 3.84
C PRO A 110 3.22 -17.82 3.90
N VAL A 111 2.66 -17.45 5.05
CA VAL A 111 2.01 -16.15 5.24
C VAL A 111 3.02 -15.01 5.16
N ALA A 112 4.17 -15.14 5.84
CA ALA A 112 5.24 -14.16 5.77
C ALA A 112 5.80 -14.02 4.35
N LEU A 113 5.90 -15.12 3.60
CA LEU A 113 6.34 -15.07 2.21
C LEU A 113 5.39 -14.23 1.35
N VAL A 114 4.07 -14.46 1.42
CA VAL A 114 3.07 -13.67 0.68
C VAL A 114 3.16 -12.18 1.02
N TYR A 115 3.22 -11.83 2.31
CA TYR A 115 3.32 -10.42 2.69
C TYR A 115 4.65 -9.78 2.32
N THR A 116 5.74 -10.55 2.34
CA THR A 116 7.06 -10.05 1.89
C THR A 116 7.04 -9.79 0.39
N MET A 117 6.48 -10.72 -0.40
CA MET A 117 6.26 -10.51 -1.84
C MET A 117 5.43 -9.26 -2.09
N SER A 118 4.31 -9.09 -1.37
CA SER A 118 3.45 -7.91 -1.49
C SER A 118 4.16 -6.60 -1.16
N THR A 119 5.01 -6.62 -0.13
CA THR A 119 5.84 -5.47 0.25
C THR A 119 6.82 -5.11 -0.85
N ILE A 120 7.52 -6.12 -1.40
CA ILE A 120 8.45 -5.93 -2.52
C ILE A 120 7.67 -5.39 -3.73
N GLY A 121 6.56 -6.02 -4.10
CA GLY A 121 5.69 -5.59 -5.19
C GLY A 121 5.25 -4.14 -5.06
N SER A 122 4.82 -3.72 -3.87
CA SER A 122 4.40 -2.34 -3.58
C SER A 122 5.53 -1.33 -3.77
N VAL A 123 6.77 -1.66 -3.37
CA VAL A 123 7.94 -0.79 -3.56
C VAL A 123 8.29 -0.67 -5.05
N TRP A 124 8.31 -1.79 -5.77
CA TRP A 124 8.61 -1.82 -7.20
C TRP A 124 7.46 -1.32 -8.08
N GLY A 125 6.24 -1.28 -7.56
CA GLY A 125 5.03 -0.80 -8.22
C GLY A 125 5.11 0.68 -8.65
N GLY A 126 5.92 1.49 -7.96
CA GLY A 126 6.19 2.87 -8.34
C GLY A 126 7.14 3.02 -9.53
N TYR A 127 7.96 2.00 -9.80
CA TYR A 127 9.01 2.08 -10.81
C TYR A 127 8.44 2.09 -12.23
N LEU A 128 7.46 1.23 -12.52
CA LEU A 128 6.90 1.07 -13.86
C LEU A 128 6.25 2.36 -14.41
N PRO A 129 5.34 3.07 -13.69
CA PRO A 129 4.84 4.35 -14.17
C PRO A 129 5.94 5.41 -14.27
N MET A 130 6.92 5.40 -13.36
CA MET A 130 8.06 6.32 -13.41
C MET A 130 8.92 6.11 -14.66
N THR A 131 9.15 4.86 -15.09
CA THR A 131 9.89 4.60 -16.34
C THR A 131 9.17 5.14 -17.56
N PHE A 132 7.83 5.06 -17.63
CA PHE A 132 7.05 5.64 -18.71
C PHE A 132 7.08 7.18 -18.68
N ILE A 133 6.97 7.78 -17.49
CA ILE A 133 7.07 9.24 -17.33
C ILE A 133 8.46 9.74 -17.76
N LYS A 134 9.53 9.05 -17.37
CA LYS A 134 10.92 9.34 -17.81
C LYS A 134 11.11 9.20 -19.34
N LYS A 135 10.24 8.44 -20.02
CA LYS A 135 10.18 8.31 -21.48
C LYS A 135 9.25 9.35 -22.14
N ASN A 136 8.92 10.44 -21.46
CA ASN A 136 8.02 11.51 -21.93
C ASN A 136 6.57 11.08 -22.19
N TRP A 137 6.08 10.00 -21.55
CA TRP A 137 4.65 9.70 -21.62
C TRP A 137 3.84 10.66 -20.73
N PRO A 138 2.62 11.05 -21.15
CA PRO A 138 1.71 11.79 -20.27
C PRO A 138 1.46 11.01 -18.97
N VAL A 139 1.55 11.69 -17.82
CA VAL A 139 1.43 11.08 -16.48
C VAL A 139 0.19 10.21 -16.34
N PHE A 140 -0.95 10.69 -16.84
CA PHE A 140 -2.20 9.94 -16.81
C PHE A 140 -2.14 8.64 -17.61
N ARG A 141 -1.54 8.68 -18.82
CA ARG A 141 -1.38 7.50 -19.68
C ARG A 141 -0.42 6.50 -19.04
N ALA A 142 0.72 6.97 -18.53
CA ALA A 142 1.69 6.15 -17.82
C ALA A 142 1.04 5.38 -16.67
N ARG A 143 0.34 6.08 -15.75
CA ARG A 143 -0.32 5.47 -14.59
C ARG A 143 -1.40 4.46 -15.00
N LYS A 144 -2.26 4.79 -15.98
CA LYS A 144 -3.32 3.89 -16.43
C LYS A 144 -2.76 2.62 -17.09
N THR A 145 -1.72 2.75 -17.93
CA THR A 145 -1.07 1.60 -18.55
C THR A 145 -0.37 0.73 -17.50
N SER A 146 0.29 1.31 -16.50
CA SER A 146 0.86 0.55 -15.39
C SER A 146 -0.20 -0.23 -14.61
N MET A 147 -1.32 0.41 -14.25
CA MET A 147 -2.44 -0.25 -13.57
C MET A 147 -2.99 -1.43 -14.38
N PHE A 148 -3.09 -1.29 -15.71
CA PHE A 148 -3.52 -2.37 -16.58
C PHE A 148 -2.52 -3.54 -16.58
N ILE A 149 -1.22 -3.25 -16.66
CA ILE A 149 -0.18 -4.28 -16.59
C ILE A 149 -0.26 -5.03 -15.25
N TYR A 150 -0.41 -4.33 -14.13
CA TYR A 150 -0.57 -4.97 -12.81
C TYR A 150 -1.83 -5.83 -12.73
N ALA A 151 -2.94 -5.38 -13.30
CA ALA A 151 -4.16 -6.19 -13.36
C ALA A 151 -3.95 -7.53 -14.08
N LEU A 152 -3.07 -7.60 -15.10
CA LEU A 152 -2.73 -8.86 -15.78
C LEU A 152 -1.95 -9.82 -14.87
N PHE A 153 -1.11 -9.31 -13.98
CA PHE A 153 -0.37 -10.14 -13.01
C PHE A 153 -1.26 -10.76 -11.94
N VAL A 154 -2.47 -10.25 -11.73
CA VAL A 154 -3.46 -10.84 -10.82
C VAL A 154 -4.17 -12.04 -11.46
N VAL A 155 -4.34 -12.06 -12.78
CA VAL A 155 -5.10 -13.11 -13.53
C VAL A 155 -4.67 -14.55 -13.20
N PRO A 156 -3.37 -14.87 -13.03
CA PRO A 156 -2.94 -16.21 -12.67
C PRO A 156 -3.56 -16.78 -11.38
N ILE A 157 -4.15 -15.96 -10.50
CA ILE A 157 -4.84 -16.40 -9.29
C ILE A 157 -5.92 -17.45 -9.55
N ILE A 158 -6.54 -17.44 -10.74
CA ILE A 158 -7.55 -18.42 -11.15
C ILE A 158 -6.98 -19.86 -11.13
N PHE A 159 -5.67 -19.99 -11.35
CA PHE A 159 -4.97 -21.28 -11.32
C PHE A 159 -4.49 -21.69 -9.92
N ALA A 160 -4.71 -20.89 -8.88
CA ALA A 160 -4.22 -21.19 -7.53
C ALA A 160 -4.71 -22.55 -7.00
N GLN A 161 -5.98 -22.90 -7.23
CA GLN A 161 -6.50 -24.21 -6.83
C GLN A 161 -5.91 -25.36 -7.64
N PHE A 162 -5.66 -25.16 -8.95
CA PHE A 162 -5.09 -26.19 -9.81
C PHE A 162 -3.63 -26.45 -9.46
N LEU A 163 -2.82 -25.40 -9.40
CA LEU A 163 -1.40 -25.47 -9.02
C LEU A 163 -1.23 -25.96 -7.58
N GLY A 164 -2.16 -25.58 -6.71
CA GLY A 164 -2.22 -26.03 -5.34
C GLY A 164 -2.45 -27.53 -5.15
N ARG A 165 -3.01 -28.24 -6.13
CA ARG A 165 -3.10 -29.71 -6.10
C ARG A 165 -1.75 -30.38 -6.35
N ILE A 166 -0.84 -29.69 -7.05
CA ILE A 166 0.50 -30.19 -7.36
C ILE A 166 1.42 -29.90 -6.17
N ASP A 167 1.47 -28.64 -5.72
CA ASP A 167 2.27 -28.20 -4.59
C ASP A 167 1.63 -26.97 -3.91
N MET A 168 1.60 -26.99 -2.58
CA MET A 168 1.16 -25.87 -1.76
C MET A 168 1.95 -24.60 -2.08
N TRP A 169 3.27 -24.70 -2.27
CA TRP A 169 4.12 -23.52 -2.50
C TRP A 169 3.80 -22.80 -3.81
N LEU A 170 3.35 -23.53 -4.83
CA LEU A 170 2.90 -22.92 -6.07
C LEU A 170 1.63 -22.10 -5.86
N ALA A 171 0.68 -22.58 -5.06
CA ALA A 171 -0.49 -21.80 -4.68
C ALA A 171 -0.08 -20.55 -3.88
N VAL A 172 0.83 -20.69 -2.92
CA VAL A 172 1.35 -19.57 -2.10
C VAL A 172 2.01 -18.50 -2.96
N ILE A 173 2.84 -18.89 -3.93
CA ILE A 173 3.53 -17.96 -4.84
C ILE A 173 2.51 -17.23 -5.72
N VAL A 174 1.53 -17.93 -6.28
CA VAL A 174 0.49 -17.33 -7.14
C VAL A 174 -0.36 -16.34 -6.35
N ILE A 175 -0.74 -16.69 -5.11
CA ILE A 175 -1.43 -15.77 -4.20
C ILE A 175 -0.53 -14.57 -3.85
N GLY A 176 0.76 -14.81 -3.62
CA GLY A 176 1.76 -13.78 -3.39
C GLY A 176 1.84 -12.77 -4.52
N ILE A 177 1.91 -13.24 -5.77
CA ILE A 177 1.92 -12.37 -6.96
C ILE A 177 0.62 -11.57 -7.07
N ALA A 178 -0.53 -12.19 -6.82
CA ALA A 178 -1.82 -11.51 -6.89
C ALA A 178 -2.03 -10.47 -5.79
N ALA A 179 -1.36 -10.63 -4.64
CA ALA A 179 -1.37 -9.67 -3.53
C ALA A 179 -0.32 -8.55 -3.66
N SER A 180 0.55 -8.60 -4.69
CA SER A 180 1.70 -7.70 -4.88
C SER A 180 1.45 -6.51 -5.79
#